data_AF-A0A1M5W1K0-F1
#
_entry.id   AF-A0A1M5W1K0-F1
#
_cell.length_a   1.000
_cell.length_b   1.000
_cell.length_c   1.000
_cell.angle_alpha   90.00
_cell.angle_beta   90.00
_cell.angle_gamma   90.00
#
_symmetry.space_group_name_H-M   'P 1'
#
loop_
_entity.id
_entity.type
_entity.pdbx_description
1 polymer ?
#
loop_
_entity_poly.entity_id
_entity_poly.type
_entity_poly.pdbx_seq_one_letter_code
_entity_poly.pdbx_strand_id
1 'polypeptide(L)'
;METQTNNLNTYRILYIIKGIFNLLGAVFFIGYGFFMNFIFTEVNQNAETPFDMSTFFGIICGIGFVVSLIFGIVTLMGAKYIGEARNYTFVLIVAILNCLTGILGILLGIFSIIEINKPHVKALFDQNK
;
A
#
# COMPACT_ATOMS: atom_id res chain seq x y z
N MET A 1 -17.09 25.87 22.52
CA MET A 1 -16.52 24.56 22.14
C MET A 1 -15.87 24.76 20.80
N GLU A 2 -14.56 25.00 20.76
CA GLU A 2 -13.84 25.03 19.49
C GLU A 2 -14.00 23.65 18.85
N THR A 3 -14.69 23.60 17.72
CA THR A 3 -14.68 22.44 16.83
C THR A 3 -13.24 22.27 16.36
N GLN A 4 -12.42 21.56 17.13
CA GLN A 4 -11.08 21.17 16.73
C GLN A 4 -11.24 20.32 15.46
N THR A 5 -10.93 20.94 14.32
CA THR A 5 -11.02 20.35 13.00
C THR A 5 -10.06 19.17 12.93
N ASN A 6 -10.62 17.96 13.02
CA ASN A 6 -9.88 16.72 12.86
C ASN A 6 -9.82 16.36 11.37
N ASN A 7 -8.63 16.18 10.82
CA ASN A 7 -8.45 15.90 9.39
C ASN A 7 -8.53 14.40 9.08
N LEU A 8 -9.14 13.60 9.96
CA LEU A 8 -9.26 12.14 9.85
C LEU A 8 -9.90 11.71 8.53
N ASN A 9 -10.90 12.44 8.04
CA ASN A 9 -11.51 12.18 6.74
C ASN A 9 -10.55 12.43 5.57
N THR A 10 -9.71 13.46 5.67
CA THR A 10 -8.66 13.73 4.68
C THR A 10 -7.64 12.60 4.65
N TYR A 11 -7.15 12.15 5.80
CA TYR A 11 -6.21 11.03 5.89
C TYR A 11 -6.83 9.72 5.37
N ARG A 12 -8.10 9.46 5.70
CA ARG A 12 -8.84 8.32 5.14
C ARG A 12 -8.84 8.35 3.62
N ILE A 13 -9.17 9.49 3.00
CA ILE A 13 -9.19 9.63 1.54
C ILE A 13 -7.79 9.37 0.97
N LEU A 14 -6.74 9.94 1.58
CA LEU A 14 -5.37 9.75 1.11
C LEU A 14 -4.91 8.28 1.20
N TYR A 15 -5.31 7.55 2.25
CA TYR A 15 -5.04 6.11 2.35
C TYR A 15 -5.82 5.32 1.31
N ILE A 16 -7.07 5.69 1.02
CA ILE A 16 -7.86 5.05 -0.04
C ILE A 16 -7.19 5.26 -1.40
N ILE A 17 -6.81 6.50 -1.73
CA ILE A 17 -6.12 6.83 -2.97
C ILE A 17 -4.83 6.02 -3.08
N LYS A 18 -3.98 6.05 -2.05
CA LYS A 18 -2.74 5.28 -1.99
C LYS A 18 -2.97 3.77 -2.18
N GLY A 19 -3.96 3.22 -1.49
CA GLY A 19 -4.33 1.80 -1.58
C GLY A 19 -4.78 1.42 -2.99
N ILE A 20 -5.62 2.25 -3.62
CA ILE A 20 -6.04 2.07 -5.02
C ILE A 20 -4.84 2.13 -5.96
N PHE A 21 -3.95 3.11 -5.81
CA PHE A 21 -2.72 3.20 -6.60
C PHE A 21 -1.87 1.93 -6.49
N ASN A 22 -1.78 1.35 -5.29
CA ASN A 22 -1.03 0.12 -5.05
C ASN A 22 -1.69 -1.10 -5.74
N LEU A 23 -3.02 -1.18 -5.72
CA LEU A 23 -3.77 -2.21 -6.44
C LEU A 23 -3.66 -2.04 -7.96
N LEU A 24 -3.69 -0.81 -8.45
CA LEU A 24 -3.47 -0.49 -9.86
C LEU A 24 -2.05 -0.88 -10.30
N GLY A 25 -1.05 -0.65 -9.43
CA GLY A 25 0.30 -1.17 -9.59
C GLY A 25 0.35 -2.69 -9.63
N ALA A 26 -0.44 -3.38 -8.81
CA ALA A 26 -0.54 -4.85 -8.84
C ALA A 26 -1.08 -5.35 -10.19
N VAL A 27 -2.11 -4.70 -10.74
CA VAL A 27 -2.62 -5.00 -12.09
C VAL A 27 -1.55 -4.75 -13.15
N PHE A 28 -0.76 -3.67 -13.00
CA PHE A 28 0.35 -3.37 -13.89
C PHE A 28 1.44 -4.47 -13.85
N PHE A 29 1.79 -5.00 -12.67
CA PHE A 29 2.73 -6.11 -12.54
C PHE A 29 2.26 -7.38 -13.25
N ILE A 30 0.96 -7.70 -13.19
CA ILE A 30 0.39 -8.81 -13.95
C ILE A 30 0.53 -8.54 -15.45
N GLY A 31 0.04 -7.39 -15.93
CA GLY A 31 0.06 -7.06 -17.36
C GLY A 31 1.48 -7.03 -17.93
N TYR A 32 2.42 -6.43 -17.21
CA TYR A 32 3.83 -6.39 -17.57
C TYR A 32 4.45 -7.79 -17.53
N GLY A 33 4.13 -8.61 -16.53
CA GLY A 33 4.61 -9.99 -16.42
C GLY A 33 4.13 -10.87 -17.58
N PHE A 34 2.87 -10.74 -17.99
CA PHE A 34 2.32 -11.43 -19.17
C PHE A 34 2.97 -10.93 -20.47
N PHE A 35 3.10 -9.62 -20.63
CA PHE A 35 3.72 -9.03 -21.83
C PHE A 35 5.18 -9.46 -21.97
N MET A 36 5.96 -9.39 -20.89
CA MET A 36 7.35 -9.85 -20.90
C MET A 36 7.46 -11.35 -21.16
N ASN A 37 6.60 -12.18 -20.55
CA ASN A 37 6.59 -13.61 -20.87
C ASN A 37 6.31 -13.87 -22.36
N PHE A 38 5.38 -13.15 -22.96
CA PHE A 38 5.08 -13.29 -24.39
C PHE A 38 6.31 -12.98 -25.26
N ILE A 39 6.97 -11.84 -25.04
CA ILE A 39 8.16 -11.43 -25.80
C ILE A 39 9.34 -12.39 -25.58
N PHE A 40 9.64 -12.74 -24.32
CA PHE A 40 10.80 -13.58 -24.01
C PHE A 40 10.59 -15.05 -24.38
N THR A 41 9.35 -15.54 -24.51
CA THR A 41 9.09 -16.90 -25.01
C THR A 41 9.54 -17.04 -26.46
N GLU A 42 9.33 -16.03 -27.30
CA GLU A 42 9.78 -16.05 -28.71
C GLU A 42 11.31 -15.88 -28.84
N VAL A 43 11.92 -15.08 -27.96
CA VAL A 43 13.38 -14.84 -27.97
C VAL A 43 14.17 -16.04 -27.46
N ASN A 44 13.72 -16.71 -26.39
CA ASN A 44 14.43 -17.88 -25.82
C ASN A 44 14.40 -19.12 -26.73
N GLN A 45 13.52 -19.19 -27.74
CA GLN A 45 13.56 -20.28 -28.72
C GLN A 45 14.85 -20.31 -29.55
N ASN A 46 15.59 -19.21 -29.60
CA ASN A 46 16.77 -19.04 -30.45
C ASN A 46 18.09 -18.84 -29.67
N ALA A 47 18.05 -18.83 -28.34
CA ALA A 47 19.20 -18.54 -27.50
C ALA A 47 19.46 -19.69 -26.50
N GLU A 48 20.60 -20.36 -26.61
CA GLU A 48 21.13 -21.24 -25.56
C GLU A 48 21.64 -20.40 -24.38
N THR A 49 20.76 -19.67 -23.72
CA THR A 49 21.09 -19.00 -22.47
C THR A 49 20.85 -19.97 -21.31
N PRO A 50 21.81 -20.16 -20.38
CA PRO A 50 21.65 -21.08 -19.26
C PRO A 50 20.57 -20.68 -18.24
N PHE A 51 19.93 -19.51 -18.43
CA PHE A 51 18.86 -19.00 -17.59
C PHE A 51 17.63 -18.63 -18.44
N ASP A 52 16.48 -19.22 -18.11
CA ASP A 52 15.18 -18.81 -18.65
C ASP A 52 14.80 -17.42 -18.14
N MET A 53 15.07 -16.40 -18.95
CA MET A 53 14.71 -14.99 -18.65
C MET A 53 13.20 -14.85 -18.38
N SER A 54 12.35 -15.64 -19.05
CA SER A 54 10.90 -15.65 -18.84
C SER A 54 10.52 -16.03 -17.40
N THR A 55 11.16 -17.06 -16.86
CA THR A 55 10.90 -17.57 -15.51
C THR A 55 11.44 -16.60 -14.45
N PHE A 56 12.64 -16.04 -14.66
CA PHE A 56 13.21 -15.04 -13.76
C PHE A 56 12.32 -13.78 -13.64
N PHE A 57 11.92 -13.18 -14.77
CA PHE A 57 11.01 -12.03 -14.77
C PHE A 57 9.62 -12.39 -14.24
N GLY A 58 9.12 -13.60 -14.54
CA GLY A 58 7.85 -14.10 -14.02
C GLY A 58 7.84 -14.17 -12.50
N ILE A 59 8.89 -14.69 -11.88
CA ILE A 59 9.03 -14.77 -10.41
C ILE A 59 9.09 -13.37 -9.80
N ILE A 60 9.89 -12.46 -10.35
CA ILE A 60 10.00 -11.08 -9.85
C ILE A 60 8.66 -10.35 -9.94
N CYS A 61 7.97 -10.44 -11.08
CA CYS A 61 6.66 -9.82 -11.27
C CYS A 61 5.61 -10.44 -10.35
N GLY A 62 5.66 -11.76 -10.13
CA GLY A 62 4.77 -12.48 -9.21
C GLY A 62 4.96 -12.05 -7.76
N ILE A 63 6.21 -11.94 -7.29
CA ILE A 63 6.51 -11.44 -5.94
C ILE A 63 6.06 -9.97 -5.81
N GLY A 64 6.38 -9.13 -6.80
CA GLY A 64 5.94 -7.73 -6.83
C GLY A 64 4.42 -7.60 -6.74
N PHE A 65 3.68 -8.42 -7.49
CA PHE A 65 2.22 -8.48 -7.46
C PHE A 65 1.67 -8.82 -6.06
N VAL A 66 2.16 -9.90 -5.44
CA VAL A 66 1.70 -10.34 -4.11
C VAL A 66 1.99 -9.25 -3.06
N VAL A 67 3.19 -8.67 -3.09
CA VAL A 67 3.58 -7.59 -2.16
C VAL A 67 2.67 -6.37 -2.37
N SER A 68 2.48 -5.90 -3.60
CA SER A 68 1.60 -4.76 -3.90
C SER A 68 0.15 -5.01 -3.46
N LEU A 69 -0.35 -6.24 -3.62
CA LEU A 69 -1.67 -6.65 -3.15
C LEU A 69 -1.81 -6.55 -1.63
N ILE A 70 -0.87 -7.16 -0.90
CA ILE A 70 -0.89 -7.17 0.57
C ILE A 70 -0.83 -5.73 1.09
N PHE A 71 0.12 -4.93 0.60
CA PHE A 71 0.23 -3.53 0.99
C PHE A 71 -1.01 -2.71 0.61
N GLY A 72 -1.63 -2.99 -0.54
CA GLY A 72 -2.88 -2.34 -0.97
C GLY A 72 -4.03 -2.62 -0.01
N ILE A 73 -4.27 -3.90 0.31
CA ILE A 73 -5.33 -4.33 1.22
C ILE A 73 -5.11 -3.78 2.63
N VAL A 74 -3.89 -3.91 3.17
CA VAL A 74 -3.56 -3.42 4.51
C VAL A 74 -3.73 -1.90 4.60
N THR A 75 -3.36 -1.16 3.55
CA THR A 75 -3.55 0.30 3.49
C THR A 75 -5.02 0.68 3.42
N LEU A 76 -5.84 -0.05 2.66
CA LEU A 76 -7.29 0.17 2.62
C LEU A 76 -7.97 -0.13 3.97
N MET A 77 -7.55 -1.19 4.65
CA MET A 77 -8.00 -1.48 6.01
C MET A 77 -7.59 -0.35 6.96
N GLY A 78 -6.34 0.13 6.88
CA GLY A 78 -5.86 1.29 7.63
C GLY A 78 -6.73 2.52 7.42
N ALA A 79 -7.15 2.78 6.18
CA ALA A 79 -8.05 3.88 5.85
C ALA A 79 -9.39 3.79 6.59
N LYS A 80 -9.97 2.58 6.66
CA LYS A 80 -11.22 2.34 7.38
C LYS A 80 -11.06 2.60 8.88
N TYR A 81 -10.01 2.06 9.49
CA TYR A 81 -9.76 2.22 10.93
C TYR A 81 -9.38 3.65 11.33
N ILE A 82 -8.68 4.39 10.47
CA ILE A 82 -8.43 5.84 10.66
C ILE A 82 -9.76 6.60 10.61
N GLY A 83 -10.62 6.31 9.62
CA GLY A 83 -11.91 6.97 9.47
C GLY A 83 -12.90 6.69 10.61
N GLU A 84 -12.88 5.48 11.14
CA GLU A 84 -13.70 5.07 12.29
C GLU A 84 -13.04 5.39 13.64
N ALA A 85 -11.82 5.96 13.63
CA ALA A 85 -10.99 6.17 14.82
C ALA A 85 -10.96 4.93 15.73
N ARG A 86 -10.75 3.74 15.15
CA ARG A 86 -10.81 2.45 15.85
C ARG A 86 -9.48 1.71 15.76
N ASN A 87 -9.11 0.94 16.79
CA ASN A 87 -7.88 0.13 16.84
C ASN A 87 -6.59 0.94 16.59
N TYR A 88 -6.22 1.81 17.54
CA TYR A 88 -5.01 2.64 17.47
C TYR A 88 -3.74 1.88 17.06
N THR A 89 -3.49 0.71 17.68
CA THR A 89 -2.29 -0.09 17.39
C THR A 89 -2.24 -0.57 15.94
N PHE A 90 -3.39 -0.95 15.36
CA PHE A 90 -3.46 -1.37 13.97
C PHE A 90 -3.14 -0.20 13.05
N VAL A 91 -3.77 0.96 13.27
CA VAL A 91 -3.52 2.17 12.49
C VAL A 91 -2.06 2.60 12.55
N LEU A 92 -1.44 2.55 13.73
CA LEU A 92 -0.03 2.87 13.92
C LEU A 92 0.88 1.92 13.11
N ILE A 93 0.64 0.61 13.19
CA ILE A 93 1.40 -0.39 12.43
C ILE A 93 1.24 -0.15 10.93
N VAL A 94 0.02 0.09 10.44
CA VAL A 94 -0.23 0.35 9.01
C VAL A 94 0.43 1.65 8.54
N ALA A 95 0.48 2.68 9.38
CA ALA A 95 1.18 3.92 9.06
C ALA A 95 2.70 3.69 8.92
N ILE A 96 3.31 2.91 9.82
CA ILE A 96 4.72 2.52 9.75
C ILE A 96 5.00 1.69 8.49
N LEU A 97 4.15 0.69 8.19
CA LEU A 97 4.28 -0.11 6.97
C LEU A 97 4.19 0.76 5.71
N ASN A 98 3.29 1.75 5.70
CA ASN A 98 3.16 2.68 4.58
C ASN A 98 4.44 3.52 4.36
N CYS A 99 5.24 3.79 5.39
CA CYS A 99 6.52 4.48 5.22
C CYS A 99 7.53 3.68 4.37
N LEU A 100 7.38 2.37 4.22
CA LEU A 100 8.30 1.52 3.46
C LEU A 100 8.05 1.56 1.94
N THR A 101 6.92 2.09 1.50
CA THR A 101 6.49 2.00 0.08
C THR A 101 6.90 3.22 -0.76
N GLY A 102 7.93 3.98 -0.36
CA GLY A 102 8.43 5.16 -1.07
C GLY A 102 7.91 6.51 -0.56
N ILE A 103 8.24 7.61 -1.26
CA ILE A 103 8.06 9.00 -0.79
C ILE A 103 6.60 9.32 -0.41
N LEU A 104 5.64 8.94 -1.27
CA LEU A 104 4.21 9.15 -0.99
C LEU A 104 3.78 8.40 0.27
N GLY A 105 4.34 7.22 0.51
CA GLY A 105 4.05 6.43 1.70
C GLY A 105 4.68 6.99 2.98
N ILE A 106 5.90 7.52 2.89
CA ILE A 106 6.58 8.19 4.01
C ILE A 106 5.78 9.42 4.45
N LEU A 107 5.42 10.30 3.51
CA LEU A 107 4.65 11.50 3.82
C LEU A 107 3.32 11.13 4.49
N LEU A 108 2.59 10.18 3.90
CA LEU A 108 1.31 9.71 4.46
C LEU A 108 1.45 9.06 5.83
N GLY A 109 2.45 8.19 6.00
CA GLY A 109 2.70 7.48 7.25
C GLY A 109 3.06 8.45 8.37
N ILE A 110 4.01 9.36 8.14
CA ILE A 110 4.43 10.36 9.14
C ILE A 110 3.28 11.28 9.51
N PHE A 111 2.57 11.86 8.54
CA PHE A 111 1.45 12.74 8.85
C PHE A 111 0.32 12.01 9.61
N SER A 112 0.08 10.74 9.28
CA SER A 112 -0.89 9.92 10.02
C SER A 112 -0.44 9.68 11.45
N ILE A 113 0.83 9.33 11.68
CA ILE A 113 1.39 9.14 13.02
C ILE A 113 1.26 10.42 13.84
N ILE A 114 1.54 11.59 13.26
CA ILE A 114 1.39 12.87 13.93
C ILE A 114 -0.09 13.13 14.28
N GLU A 115 -1.01 12.91 13.34
CA GLU A 115 -2.45 13.15 13.55
C GLU A 115 -3.02 12.25 14.65
N ILE A 116 -2.75 10.94 14.63
CA ILE A 116 -3.30 9.99 15.61
C ILE A 116 -2.72 10.19 17.01
N ASN A 117 -1.55 10.82 17.14
CA ASN A 117 -0.95 11.13 18.44
C ASN A 117 -1.47 12.44 19.04
N LYS A 118 -2.30 13.21 18.33
CA LYS A 118 -2.94 14.39 18.91
C LYS A 118 -3.89 13.97 20.03
N PRO A 119 -3.91 14.69 21.17
CA PRO A 119 -4.69 14.29 22.34
C PRO A 119 -6.19 14.16 22.08
N HIS A 120 -6.76 15.01 21.22
CA HIS A 120 -8.18 14.93 20.83
C HIS A 120 -8.47 13.71 19.94
N VAL A 121 -7.57 13.35 19.02
CA VAL A 121 -7.75 12.16 18.17
C VAL A 121 -7.58 10.90 19.00
N LYS A 122 -6.57 10.87 19.87
CA LYS A 122 -6.34 9.73 20.77
C LYS A 122 -7.54 9.47 21.69
N ALA A 123 -8.19 10.53 22.19
CA ALA A 123 -9.43 10.41 22.95
C ALA A 123 -10.58 9.79 22.13
N LEU A 124 -10.67 10.06 20.82
CA LEU A 124 -11.63 9.41 19.93
C LEU A 124 -11.33 7.90 19.77
N PHE A 125 -10.04 7.52 19.69
CA PHE A 125 -9.64 6.11 19.65
C PHE A 125 -9.94 5.36 20.95
N ASP A 126 -9.81 6.02 22.10
CA ASP A 126 -10.14 5.42 23.41
C ASP A 126 -11.65 5.32 23.62
N GLN A 127 -12.46 6.22 23.06
CA GLN A 127 -13.94 6.14 23.10
C GLN A 127 -14.52 5.05 22.20
N ASN A 128 -13.88 4.77 21.06
CA ASN A 128 -14.34 3.77 20.07
C ASN A 128 -13.62 2.42 20.18
N LYS A 129 -13.01 2.14 21.34
CA LYS A 129 -12.19 0.95 21.60
C LYS A 129 -13.00 -0.35 21.59
#